data_AF-A0A924EHH2-F1
#
_entry.id   AF-A0A924EHH2-F1
#
_cell.length_a   1.000
_cell.length_b   1.000
_cell.length_c   1.000
_cell.angle_alpha   90.00
_cell.angle_beta   90.00
_cell.angle_gamma   90.00
#
_symmetry.space_group_name_H-M   'P 1'
#
loop_
_entity.id
_entity.type
_entity.pdbx_description
1 polymer ?
#
loop_
_entity_poly.entity_id
_entity_poly.type
_entity_poly.pdbx_seq_one_letter_code
_entity_poly.pdbx_strand_id
1 'polypeptide(L)'
;MDRQIKSALISVFYKDGLEPVIRKLHSLGVTIYSTGGTQAYIEQAGIPCIGVEDVTGYPSILGGRVKTLHPKVFGGILARRGLETDMEQVSEFEIPLIDLVIVDLYPFVETVALGADEATIIEKIDIGGVSLIRAAAKNFADVCIIASTNHYSQLLNVLNAGEGTTTLEERKSFASLAFAECAHYDVSISAYFKAHVSHSSFQLSHNNRQELRYGENPHQAAEFYGHLGELFTKLNGKELSYNNLVDVDAAIQIMAEFRGTAFAIIKHTNVCGVAERENVNLAWEAALAGDPESAFGGVLITNKPITVEVAAKINTLFFEVLIAPDFEDDALALLKSKKNRILLHQLKPFFPVKEYKRILNGVLVQDSDTQNFAEWKEVGARACTDDEEKDLIFANIVCKHLKSNAIAIVKDSMLIGKGCG
;
A
#
# COMPACT_ATOMS: atom_id res chain seq x y z
N MET A 1 31.34 -11.83 -7.75
CA MET A 1 32.36 -12.00 -6.69
C MET A 1 31.69 -11.67 -5.37
N ASP A 2 31.92 -12.52 -4.38
CA ASP A 2 31.34 -12.34 -3.06
C ASP A 2 32.15 -11.32 -2.26
N ARG A 3 31.50 -10.63 -1.32
CA ARG A 3 32.10 -9.57 -0.52
C ARG A 3 31.77 -9.78 0.96
N GLN A 4 32.82 -9.90 1.78
CA GLN A 4 32.69 -9.89 3.24
C GLN A 4 32.37 -8.47 3.72
N ILE A 5 31.35 -8.33 4.54
CA ILE A 5 31.08 -7.10 5.26
C ILE A 5 32.11 -6.95 6.38
N LYS A 6 32.94 -5.92 6.30
CA LYS A 6 33.94 -5.52 7.30
C LYS A 6 33.63 -4.16 7.90
N SER A 7 32.91 -3.32 7.17
CA SER A 7 32.44 -2.01 7.64
C SER A 7 30.98 -1.74 7.26
N ALA A 8 30.25 -1.07 8.16
CA ALA A 8 28.87 -0.68 7.96
C ALA A 8 28.64 0.79 8.30
N LEU A 9 28.02 1.55 7.39
CA LEU A 9 27.50 2.88 7.68
C LEU A 9 26.00 2.79 8.00
N ILE A 10 25.59 3.18 9.21
CA ILE A 10 24.21 3.08 9.68
C ILE A 10 23.70 4.48 10.01
N SER A 11 22.69 4.96 9.28
CA SER A 11 22.04 6.25 9.52
C SER A 11 20.54 6.11 9.32
N VAL A 12 19.81 5.82 10.39
CA VAL A 12 18.37 5.55 10.35
C VAL A 12 17.57 6.49 11.25
N PHE A 13 16.41 6.91 10.77
CA PHE A 13 15.34 7.54 11.51
C PHE A 13 14.60 6.54 12.40
N TYR A 14 14.18 5.39 11.89
CA TYR A 14 13.49 4.36 12.69
C TYR A 14 14.49 3.36 13.29
N LYS A 15 14.30 3.00 14.56
CA LYS A 15 15.21 2.08 15.29
C LYS A 15 14.59 0.70 15.48
N ASP A 16 13.31 0.54 15.16
CA ASP A 16 12.57 -0.71 15.32
C ASP A 16 13.23 -1.85 14.53
N GLY A 17 13.53 -2.95 15.22
CA GLY A 17 14.18 -4.11 14.63
C GLY A 17 15.68 -3.95 14.29
N LEU A 18 16.31 -2.80 14.57
CA LEU A 18 17.73 -2.57 14.28
C LEU A 18 18.66 -3.35 15.22
N GLU A 19 18.28 -3.52 16.48
CA GLU A 19 19.16 -4.10 17.50
C GLU A 19 19.71 -5.50 17.16
N PRO A 20 18.91 -6.47 16.67
CA PRO A 20 19.43 -7.77 16.24
C PRO A 20 20.49 -7.65 15.13
N VAL A 21 20.33 -6.69 14.21
CA VAL A 21 21.27 -6.45 13.11
C VAL A 21 22.61 -5.95 13.65
N ILE A 22 22.61 -4.88 14.46
CA ILE A 22 23.86 -4.30 14.97
C ILE A 22 24.60 -5.25 15.90
N ARG A 23 23.89 -6.06 16.69
CA ARG A 23 24.50 -7.12 17.52
C ARG A 23 25.16 -8.18 16.66
N LYS A 24 24.51 -8.61 15.57
CA LYS A 24 25.09 -9.57 14.64
C LYS A 24 26.33 -9.00 13.94
N LEU A 25 26.27 -7.76 13.45
CA LEU A 25 27.43 -7.08 12.86
C LEU A 25 28.61 -6.99 13.84
N HIS A 26 28.34 -6.59 15.09
CA HIS A 26 29.36 -6.56 16.14
C HIS A 26 29.96 -7.93 16.42
N SER A 27 29.15 -9.00 16.48
CA SER A 27 29.65 -10.37 16.67
C SER A 27 30.55 -10.86 15.53
N LEU A 28 30.41 -10.30 14.34
CA LEU A 28 31.24 -10.58 13.16
C LEU A 28 32.48 -9.66 13.08
N GLY A 29 32.68 -8.77 14.06
CA GLY A 29 33.81 -7.83 14.08
C GLY A 29 33.69 -6.71 13.03
N VAL A 30 32.49 -6.39 12.59
CA VAL A 30 32.25 -5.30 11.62
C VAL A 30 32.44 -3.95 12.29
N THR A 31 33.24 -3.07 11.68
CA THR A 31 33.38 -1.68 12.11
C THR A 31 32.13 -0.88 11.75
N ILE A 32 31.48 -0.27 12.74
CA ILE A 32 30.25 0.49 12.53
C ILE A 32 30.55 2.00 12.53
N TYR A 33 30.09 2.67 11.50
CA TYR A 33 30.08 4.12 11.35
C TYR A 33 28.64 4.64 11.47
N SER A 34 28.41 5.73 12.20
CA SER A 34 27.06 6.26 12.39
C SER A 34 27.03 7.78 12.63
N THR A 35 25.83 8.36 12.73
CA THR A 35 25.63 9.79 13.01
C THR A 35 24.59 9.99 14.10
N GLY A 36 24.80 11.03 14.93
CA GLY A 36 23.79 11.61 15.81
C GLY A 36 23.02 10.58 16.65
N GLY A 37 21.69 10.61 16.57
CA GLY A 37 20.83 9.72 17.37
C GLY A 37 21.00 8.23 17.08
N THR A 38 21.45 7.85 15.89
CA THR A 38 21.71 6.44 15.54
C THR A 38 22.99 5.95 16.23
N GLN A 39 24.03 6.79 16.27
CA GLN A 39 25.25 6.48 17.00
C GLN A 39 24.96 6.27 18.49
N ALA A 40 24.23 7.21 19.11
CA ALA A 40 23.86 7.11 20.51
C ALA A 40 23.07 5.82 20.82
N TYR A 41 22.17 5.41 19.93
CA TYR A 41 21.41 4.16 20.07
C TYR A 41 22.32 2.92 20.06
N ILE A 42 23.31 2.89 19.15
CA ILE A 42 24.27 1.78 19.02
C ILE A 42 25.18 1.70 20.26
N GLU A 43 25.68 2.85 20.72
CA GLU A 43 26.54 2.92 21.91
C GLU A 43 25.78 2.54 23.19
N GLN A 44 24.51 2.92 23.33
CA GLN A 44 23.64 2.48 24.43
C GLN A 44 23.45 0.96 24.49
N ALA A 45 23.53 0.28 23.34
CA ALA A 45 23.50 -1.18 23.26
C ALA A 45 24.84 -1.84 23.64
N GLY A 46 25.86 -1.05 24.02
CA GLY A 46 27.20 -1.49 24.40
C GLY A 46 28.10 -1.82 23.22
N ILE A 47 27.79 -1.32 22.02
CA ILE A 47 28.50 -1.64 20.79
C ILE A 47 29.39 -0.44 20.39
N PRO A 48 30.69 -0.64 20.12
CA PRO A 48 31.55 0.43 19.63
C PRO A 48 31.07 0.99 18.30
N CYS A 49 31.06 2.32 18.17
CA CYS A 49 30.66 3.02 16.97
C CYS A 49 31.63 4.18 16.70
N ILE A 50 32.00 4.38 15.43
CA ILE A 50 32.80 5.52 14.99
C ILE A 50 31.85 6.61 14.48
N GLY A 51 32.01 7.84 14.97
CA GLY A 51 31.24 8.97 14.48
C GLY A 51 31.66 9.33 13.05
N VAL A 52 30.69 9.59 12.18
CA VAL A 52 31.01 10.12 10.84
C VAL A 52 31.74 11.46 10.91
N GLU A 53 31.46 12.28 11.93
CA GLU A 53 32.18 13.54 12.17
C GLU A 53 33.68 13.32 12.42
N ASP A 54 34.05 12.22 13.08
CA ASP A 54 35.45 11.83 13.30
C ASP A 54 36.13 11.44 11.99
N VAL A 55 35.39 10.80 11.07
CA VAL A 55 35.89 10.41 9.76
C VAL A 55 36.08 11.62 8.85
N THR A 56 35.09 12.53 8.82
CA THR A 56 35.09 13.68 7.91
C THR A 56 35.94 14.83 8.42
N GLY A 57 36.12 14.96 9.73
CA GLY A 57 36.71 16.14 10.37
C GLY A 57 35.80 17.37 10.33
N TYR A 58 34.52 17.21 9.96
CA TYR A 58 33.53 18.29 9.87
C TYR A 58 32.38 18.05 10.84
N PRO A 59 32.02 19.04 11.67
CA PRO A 59 30.88 18.93 12.58
C PRO A 59 29.55 18.97 11.80
N SER A 60 28.48 18.46 12.40
CA SER A 60 27.11 18.63 11.89
C SER A 60 26.70 20.12 11.88
N ILE A 61 26.64 20.73 10.70
CA ILE A 61 26.21 22.12 10.47
C ILE A 61 24.82 22.21 9.83
N LEU A 62 24.25 23.43 9.78
CA LEU A 62 22.97 23.74 9.13
C LEU A 62 21.80 22.85 9.60
N GLY A 63 21.70 22.63 10.92
CA GLY A 63 20.66 21.77 11.50
C GLY A 63 20.77 20.30 11.10
N GLY A 64 21.95 19.83 10.67
CA GLY A 64 22.17 18.45 10.26
C GLY A 64 21.86 18.15 8.79
N ARG A 65 21.53 19.17 7.98
CA ARG A 65 21.20 19.03 6.55
C ARG A 65 22.35 18.46 5.69
N VAL A 66 23.60 18.64 6.12
CA VAL A 66 24.80 18.29 5.34
C VAL A 66 25.76 17.33 6.08
N LYS A 67 25.25 16.55 7.03
CA LYS A 67 26.07 15.68 7.91
C LYS A 67 26.89 14.60 7.19
N THR A 68 26.37 14.02 6.11
CA THR A 68 26.98 12.87 5.42
C THR A 68 27.48 13.21 4.01
N LEU A 69 27.18 14.42 3.51
CA LEU A 69 27.53 14.89 2.16
C LEU A 69 29.02 15.25 2.05
N HIS A 70 29.88 14.25 2.20
CA HIS A 70 31.33 14.42 2.27
C HIS A 70 32.08 13.38 1.42
N PRO A 71 33.17 13.75 0.71
CA PRO A 71 33.96 12.84 -0.12
C PRO A 71 34.50 11.61 0.61
N LYS A 72 34.87 11.71 1.90
CA LYS A 72 35.31 10.53 2.67
C LYS A 72 34.20 9.50 2.88
N VAL A 73 32.94 9.93 2.98
CA VAL A 73 31.79 9.02 3.11
C VAL A 73 31.45 8.43 1.75
N PHE A 74 31.24 9.30 0.76
CA PHE A 74 30.82 8.88 -0.57
C PHE A 74 31.92 8.15 -1.34
N GLY A 75 33.19 8.50 -1.15
CA GLY A 75 34.34 7.79 -1.67
C GLY A 75 34.44 6.38 -1.10
N GLY A 76 34.17 6.20 0.20
CA GLY A 76 34.13 4.89 0.83
C GLY A 76 33.04 3.97 0.26
N ILE A 77 31.92 4.56 -0.18
CA ILE A 77 30.79 3.85 -0.78
C ILE A 77 31.00 3.62 -2.29
N LEU A 78 31.51 4.61 -3.02
CA LEU A 78 31.54 4.62 -4.49
C LEU A 78 32.86 4.14 -5.11
N ALA A 79 33.93 3.97 -4.33
CA ALA A 79 35.18 3.44 -4.83
C ALA A 79 34.96 2.06 -5.46
N ARG A 80 35.42 1.90 -6.71
CA ARG A 80 35.37 0.61 -7.42
C ARG A 80 36.60 -0.19 -7.02
N ARG A 81 36.40 -1.24 -6.23
CA ARG A 81 37.52 -1.96 -5.61
C ARG A 81 38.33 -2.80 -6.59
N GLY A 82 37.76 -3.04 -7.77
CA GLY A 82 38.46 -3.70 -8.88
C GLY A 82 39.28 -2.74 -9.76
N LEU A 83 39.24 -1.43 -9.52
CA LEU A 83 39.99 -0.44 -10.28
C LEU A 83 41.14 0.12 -9.45
N GLU A 84 42.37 -0.11 -9.92
CA GLU A 84 43.60 0.25 -9.22
C GLU A 84 43.68 1.75 -8.90
N THR A 85 43.32 2.62 -9.84
CA THR A 85 43.35 4.08 -9.64
C THR A 85 42.40 4.56 -8.55
N ASP A 86 41.22 3.93 -8.38
CA ASP A 86 40.30 4.27 -7.29
C ASP A 86 40.92 3.84 -5.94
N MET A 87 41.62 2.69 -5.91
CA MET A 87 42.26 2.18 -4.69
C MET A 87 43.50 2.98 -4.27
N GLU A 88 44.26 3.51 -5.22
CA GLU A 88 45.34 4.47 -4.96
C GLU A 88 44.79 5.72 -4.27
N GLN A 89 43.71 6.30 -4.79
CA GLN A 89 43.05 7.47 -4.19
C GLN A 89 42.47 7.17 -2.80
N VAL A 90 41.87 5.98 -2.63
CA VAL A 90 41.39 5.52 -1.31
C VAL A 90 42.52 5.51 -0.30
N SER A 91 43.71 5.06 -0.69
CA SER A 91 44.89 5.07 0.18
C SER A 91 45.43 6.49 0.41
N GLU A 92 45.56 7.30 -0.64
CA GLU A 92 46.11 8.66 -0.59
C GLU A 92 45.29 9.58 0.33
N PHE A 93 43.96 9.49 0.25
CA PHE A 93 43.04 10.34 1.01
C PHE A 93 42.50 9.69 2.29
N GLU A 94 43.06 8.53 2.69
CA GLU A 94 42.70 7.78 3.89
C GLU A 94 41.18 7.54 3.99
N ILE A 95 40.58 7.09 2.89
CA ILE A 95 39.14 6.90 2.76
C ILE A 95 38.76 5.52 3.33
N PRO A 96 37.94 5.43 4.38
CA PRO A 96 37.45 4.14 4.84
C PRO A 96 36.45 3.56 3.84
N LEU A 97 36.75 2.38 3.30
CA LEU A 97 35.79 1.65 2.46
C LEU A 97 34.58 1.21 3.29
N ILE A 98 33.40 1.25 2.68
CA ILE A 98 32.12 0.83 3.29
C ILE A 98 31.59 -0.39 2.54
N ASP A 99 31.29 -1.48 3.25
CA ASP A 99 30.71 -2.72 2.67
C ASP A 99 29.19 -2.78 2.77
N LEU A 100 28.63 -2.20 3.83
CA LEU A 100 27.20 -2.20 4.11
C LEU A 100 26.74 -0.78 4.41
N VAL A 101 25.63 -0.37 3.81
CA VAL A 101 24.94 0.89 4.12
C VAL A 101 23.54 0.53 4.60
N ILE A 102 23.16 0.97 5.80
CA ILE A 102 21.80 0.85 6.34
C ILE A 102 21.26 2.25 6.57
N VAL A 103 20.27 2.63 5.78
CA VAL A 103 19.67 3.97 5.80
C VAL A 103 18.18 3.81 5.57
N ASP A 104 17.36 4.53 6.32
CA ASP A 104 15.98 4.78 5.98
C ASP A 104 15.79 6.30 5.88
N LEU A 105 14.66 6.72 5.31
CA LEU A 105 14.39 8.12 5.03
C LEU A 105 13.56 8.74 6.15
N TYR A 106 13.60 10.06 6.22
CA TYR A 106 12.72 10.82 7.11
C TYR A 106 11.24 10.56 6.77
N PRO A 107 10.35 10.65 7.77
CA PRO A 107 8.93 10.29 7.67
C PRO A 107 8.10 11.32 6.88
N PHE A 108 8.49 11.64 5.64
CA PHE A 108 7.84 12.68 4.83
C PHE A 108 6.36 12.36 4.60
N VAL A 109 6.07 11.14 4.12
CA VAL A 109 4.69 10.69 3.83
C VAL A 109 3.81 10.74 5.08
N GLU A 110 4.32 10.25 6.21
CA GLU A 110 3.61 10.29 7.50
C GLU A 110 3.37 11.72 7.98
N THR A 111 4.37 12.60 7.84
CA THR A 111 4.28 14.01 8.25
C THR A 111 3.22 14.76 7.46
N VAL A 112 3.13 14.51 6.15
CA VAL A 112 2.07 15.04 5.28
C VAL A 112 0.70 14.50 5.70
N ALA A 113 0.60 13.19 5.95
CA ALA A 113 -0.66 12.54 6.35
C ALA A 113 -1.19 13.06 7.70
N LEU A 114 -0.31 13.48 8.62
CA LEU A 114 -0.67 14.11 9.89
C LEU A 114 -1.13 15.57 9.76
N GLY A 115 -1.06 16.17 8.57
CA GLY A 115 -1.47 17.55 8.34
C GLY A 115 -0.55 18.59 9.00
N ALA A 116 0.74 18.29 9.12
CA ALA A 116 1.73 19.23 9.66
C ALA A 116 1.83 20.52 8.81
N ASP A 117 2.38 21.59 9.39
CA ASP A 117 2.63 22.83 8.66
C ASP A 117 3.73 22.66 7.59
N GLU A 118 3.72 23.54 6.60
CA GLU A 118 4.64 23.50 5.46
C GLU A 118 6.11 23.48 5.89
N ALA A 119 6.51 24.30 6.87
CA ALA A 119 7.90 24.33 7.30
C ALA A 119 8.32 22.98 7.89
N THR A 120 7.47 22.37 8.70
CA THR A 120 7.71 21.01 9.24
C THR A 120 7.82 19.97 8.12
N ILE A 121 6.96 20.01 7.11
CA ILE A 121 6.99 19.08 5.97
C ILE A 121 8.29 19.25 5.16
N ILE A 122 8.69 20.49 4.87
CA ILE A 122 9.91 20.80 4.11
C ILE A 122 11.17 20.30 4.85
N GLU A 123 11.23 20.40 6.19
CA GLU A 123 12.35 19.84 6.97
C GLU A 123 12.40 18.30 6.95
N LYS A 124 11.34 17.61 6.51
CA LYS A 124 11.32 16.15 6.36
C LYS A 124 11.74 15.66 4.98
N ILE A 125 12.14 16.56 4.08
CA ILE A 125 12.76 16.19 2.80
C ILE A 125 14.23 15.83 3.05
N ASP A 126 14.55 14.55 2.94
CA ASP A 126 15.89 14.02 3.22
C ASP A 126 16.80 14.06 1.99
N ILE A 127 17.86 14.85 2.07
CA ILE A 127 18.88 14.96 1.01
C ILE A 127 20.00 13.93 1.22
N GLY A 128 20.44 13.77 2.48
CA GLY A 128 21.57 12.93 2.83
C GLY A 128 21.25 11.45 2.69
N GLY A 129 20.10 11.02 3.24
CA GLY A 129 19.63 9.65 3.18
C GLY A 129 19.45 9.16 1.75
N VAL A 130 18.73 9.91 0.91
CA VAL A 130 18.53 9.57 -0.51
C VAL A 130 19.86 9.48 -1.25
N SER A 131 20.80 10.39 -0.98
CA SER A 131 22.12 10.37 -1.60
C SER A 131 22.92 9.11 -1.21
N LEU A 132 22.91 8.73 0.07
CA LEU A 132 23.57 7.51 0.56
C LEU A 132 22.96 6.24 -0.06
N ILE A 133 21.63 6.15 -0.09
CA ILE A 133 20.91 5.01 -0.68
C ILE A 133 21.30 4.85 -2.15
N ARG A 134 21.24 5.94 -2.93
CA ARG A 134 21.58 5.91 -4.36
C ARG A 134 23.05 5.60 -4.62
N ALA A 135 23.96 6.12 -3.79
CA ALA A 135 25.40 5.85 -3.94
C ALA A 135 25.72 4.36 -3.69
N ALA A 136 25.18 3.79 -2.60
CA ALA A 136 25.38 2.39 -2.26
C ALA A 136 24.72 1.46 -3.28
N ALA A 137 23.48 1.76 -3.68
CA ALA A 137 22.77 1.00 -4.71
C ALA A 137 23.48 1.05 -6.07
N LYS A 138 24.04 2.20 -6.46
CA LYS A 138 24.86 2.32 -7.68
C LYS A 138 26.09 1.42 -7.63
N ASN A 139 26.76 1.32 -6.48
CA ASN A 139 27.97 0.51 -6.32
C ASN A 139 27.69 -0.89 -5.75
N PHE A 140 26.55 -1.49 -6.11
CA PHE A 140 26.15 -2.84 -5.64
C PHE A 140 27.18 -3.95 -5.95
N ALA A 141 28.10 -3.70 -6.89
CA ALA A 141 29.20 -4.61 -7.17
C ALA A 141 30.06 -4.86 -5.92
N ASP A 142 30.20 -3.85 -5.05
CA ASP A 142 31.06 -3.87 -3.88
C ASP A 142 30.32 -3.58 -2.55
N VAL A 143 29.14 -2.94 -2.59
CA VAL A 143 28.42 -2.46 -1.40
C VAL A 143 27.02 -3.06 -1.31
N CYS A 144 26.64 -3.54 -0.14
CA CYS A 144 25.27 -3.94 0.20
C CYS A 144 24.49 -2.75 0.75
N ILE A 145 23.25 -2.53 0.32
CA ILE A 145 22.40 -1.42 0.78
C ILE A 145 21.12 -1.97 1.42
N ILE A 146 20.70 -1.39 2.54
CA ILE A 146 19.41 -1.67 3.18
C ILE A 146 18.70 -0.34 3.36
N ALA A 147 17.68 -0.11 2.54
CA ALA A 147 16.99 1.18 2.41
C ALA A 147 15.71 1.31 3.26
N SER A 148 15.29 0.23 3.94
CA SER A 148 14.05 0.15 4.70
C SER A 148 14.15 -0.89 5.82
N THR A 149 13.45 -0.62 6.93
CA THR A 149 13.31 -1.53 8.08
C THR A 149 12.70 -2.88 7.68
N ASN A 150 11.86 -2.90 6.64
CA ASN A 150 11.24 -4.11 6.10
C ASN A 150 12.25 -5.15 5.59
N HIS A 151 13.49 -4.74 5.32
CA HIS A 151 14.55 -5.61 4.79
C HIS A 151 15.51 -6.12 5.88
N TYR A 152 15.30 -5.76 7.16
CA TYR A 152 16.19 -6.21 8.25
C TYR A 152 16.17 -7.72 8.44
N SER A 153 15.00 -8.36 8.30
CA SER A 153 14.89 -9.83 8.37
C SER A 153 15.70 -10.52 7.26
N GLN A 154 15.63 -9.98 6.04
CA GLN A 154 16.41 -10.47 4.90
C GLN A 154 17.92 -10.26 5.13
N LEU A 155 18.33 -9.08 5.61
CA LEU A 155 19.73 -8.83 5.97
C LEU A 155 20.22 -9.80 7.05
N LEU A 156 19.44 -10.02 8.12
CA LEU A 156 19.80 -10.95 9.19
C LEU A 156 20.01 -12.37 8.66
N ASN A 157 19.19 -12.81 7.72
CA ASN A 157 19.37 -14.12 7.09
C ASN A 157 20.71 -14.18 6.34
N VAL A 158 21.05 -13.14 5.58
CA VAL A 158 22.35 -13.06 4.88
C VAL A 158 23.52 -13.05 5.87
N LEU A 159 23.46 -12.23 6.92
CA LEU A 159 24.50 -12.15 7.95
C LEU A 159 24.69 -13.48 8.71
N ASN A 160 23.60 -14.23 8.91
CA ASN A 160 23.64 -15.50 9.62
C ASN A 160 24.09 -16.66 8.74
N ALA A 161 23.54 -16.78 7.52
CA ALA A 161 23.84 -17.89 6.62
C ALA A 161 25.22 -17.74 5.95
N GLY A 162 25.62 -16.51 5.61
CA GLY A 162 26.87 -16.21 4.93
C GLY A 162 27.99 -15.73 5.85
N GLU A 163 27.80 -15.73 7.17
CA GLU A 163 28.75 -15.15 8.14
C GLU A 163 29.22 -13.73 7.78
N GLY A 164 28.30 -12.92 7.24
CA GLY A 164 28.59 -11.56 6.77
C GLY A 164 29.14 -11.46 5.34
N THR A 165 29.30 -12.57 4.63
CA THR A 165 29.55 -12.56 3.18
C THR A 165 28.24 -12.36 2.41
N THR A 166 28.28 -11.43 1.44
CA THR A 166 27.19 -11.18 0.49
C THR A 166 27.58 -11.64 -0.90
N THR A 167 26.65 -12.23 -1.63
CA THR A 167 26.78 -12.53 -3.06
C THR A 167 26.46 -11.29 -3.91
N LEU A 168 26.88 -11.31 -5.18
CA LEU A 168 26.54 -10.24 -6.13
C LEU A 168 25.03 -10.12 -6.34
N GLU A 169 24.32 -11.25 -6.41
CA GLU A 169 22.88 -11.27 -6.65
C GLU A 169 22.09 -10.70 -5.47
N GLU A 170 22.48 -10.99 -4.22
CA GLU A 170 21.88 -10.37 -3.03
C GLU A 170 22.08 -8.85 -3.05
N ARG A 171 23.30 -8.37 -3.29
CA ARG A 171 23.57 -6.92 -3.35
C ARG A 171 22.79 -6.24 -4.47
N LYS A 172 22.66 -6.89 -5.63
CA LYS A 172 21.88 -6.39 -6.77
C LYS A 172 20.38 -6.35 -6.46
N SER A 173 19.85 -7.38 -5.79
CA SER A 173 18.46 -7.42 -5.32
C SER A 173 18.17 -6.28 -4.35
N PHE A 174 19.03 -6.09 -3.36
CA PHE A 174 18.91 -4.98 -2.41
C PHE A 174 19.05 -3.60 -3.06
N ALA A 175 19.94 -3.45 -4.06
CA ALA A 175 20.04 -2.22 -4.84
C ALA A 175 18.76 -1.91 -5.63
N SER A 176 18.09 -2.94 -6.16
CA SER A 176 16.79 -2.78 -6.84
C SER A 176 15.72 -2.26 -5.88
N LEU A 177 15.65 -2.82 -4.66
CA LEU A 177 14.73 -2.38 -3.61
C LEU A 177 15.03 -0.95 -3.16
N ALA A 178 16.32 -0.61 -3.02
CA ALA A 178 16.78 0.73 -2.67
C ALA A 178 16.36 1.81 -3.69
N PHE A 179 16.49 1.53 -4.99
CA PHE A 179 16.02 2.48 -6.02
C PHE A 179 14.50 2.61 -6.05
N ALA A 180 13.76 1.53 -5.79
CA ALA A 180 12.31 1.59 -5.68
C ALA A 180 11.86 2.47 -4.49
N GLU A 181 12.55 2.38 -3.35
CA GLU A 181 12.28 3.22 -2.18
C GLU A 181 12.52 4.70 -2.49
N CYS A 182 13.65 5.06 -3.11
CA CYS A 182 13.89 6.44 -3.54
C CYS A 182 12.84 6.93 -4.56
N ALA A 183 12.45 6.10 -5.52
CA ALA A 183 11.46 6.48 -6.52
C ALA A 183 10.09 6.76 -5.87
N HIS A 184 9.66 5.94 -4.92
CA HIS A 184 8.45 6.17 -4.15
C HIS A 184 8.49 7.46 -3.33
N TYR A 185 9.63 7.70 -2.67
CA TYR A 185 9.87 8.92 -1.89
C TYR A 185 9.76 10.18 -2.75
N ASP A 186 10.43 10.20 -3.91
CA ASP A 186 10.40 11.34 -4.83
C ASP A 186 9.00 11.55 -5.45
N VAL A 187 8.27 10.47 -5.78
CA VAL A 187 6.87 10.57 -6.23
C VAL A 187 5.99 11.19 -5.15
N SER A 188 6.20 10.83 -3.90
CA SER A 188 5.44 11.38 -2.76
C SER A 188 5.71 12.88 -2.55
N ILE A 189 6.98 13.28 -2.66
CA ILE A 189 7.37 14.71 -2.62
C ILE A 189 6.75 15.46 -3.80
N SER A 190 6.85 14.92 -5.01
CA SER A 190 6.25 15.55 -6.20
C SER A 190 4.74 15.70 -6.07
N ALA A 191 4.06 14.71 -5.47
CA ALA A 191 2.61 14.77 -5.23
C ALA A 191 2.23 15.87 -4.24
N TYR A 192 3.03 16.12 -3.20
CA TYR A 192 2.82 17.21 -2.26
C TYR A 192 2.90 18.59 -2.96
N PHE A 193 3.94 18.83 -3.74
CA PHE A 193 4.11 20.10 -4.46
C PHE A 193 3.14 20.29 -5.64
N LYS A 194 2.52 19.20 -6.13
CA LYS A 194 1.54 19.23 -7.22
C LYS A 194 0.30 20.06 -6.92
N ALA A 195 -0.02 20.29 -5.64
CA ALA A 195 -1.16 21.14 -5.24
C ALA A 195 -1.14 22.56 -5.86
N HIS A 196 0.01 23.00 -6.41
CA HIS A 196 0.20 24.35 -6.92
C HIS A 196 0.57 24.45 -8.42
N VAL A 197 0.78 23.33 -9.14
CA VAL A 197 1.21 23.35 -10.57
C VAL A 197 0.67 22.13 -11.35
N SER A 198 0.14 22.36 -12.55
CA SER A 198 -0.17 21.28 -13.51
C SER A 198 1.12 20.59 -13.97
N HIS A 199 1.33 19.35 -13.52
CA HIS A 199 2.48 18.54 -13.94
C HIS A 199 2.25 17.92 -15.32
N SER A 200 3.33 17.79 -16.09
CA SER A 200 3.34 17.11 -17.40
C SER A 200 3.46 15.58 -17.32
N SER A 201 3.70 15.01 -16.13
CA SER A 201 3.88 13.57 -15.92
C SER A 201 2.76 12.95 -15.07
N PHE A 202 2.37 11.72 -15.42
CA PHE A 202 1.58 10.84 -14.57
C PHE A 202 2.53 10.00 -13.71
N GLN A 203 2.38 10.08 -12.39
CA GLN A 203 3.20 9.36 -11.42
C GLN A 203 2.29 8.69 -10.40
N LEU A 204 2.51 7.39 -10.19
CA LEU A 204 1.82 6.57 -9.20
C LEU A 204 2.84 5.56 -8.66
N SER A 205 2.94 5.46 -7.34
CA SER A 205 3.90 4.55 -6.70
C SER A 205 3.31 3.94 -5.43
N HIS A 206 3.42 2.62 -5.31
CA HIS A 206 3.00 1.83 -4.16
C HIS A 206 4.06 0.76 -3.88
N ASN A 207 4.56 0.71 -2.64
CA ASN A 207 5.67 -0.19 -2.27
C ASN A 207 5.22 -1.52 -1.64
N ASN A 208 3.93 -1.69 -1.34
CA ASN A 208 3.40 -2.90 -0.72
C ASN A 208 2.89 -3.90 -1.77
N ARG A 209 3.80 -4.76 -2.26
CA ARG A 209 3.48 -5.85 -3.20
C ARG A 209 2.88 -7.05 -2.47
N GLN A 210 1.74 -7.52 -2.95
CA GLN A 210 1.13 -8.80 -2.59
C GLN A 210 1.00 -9.67 -3.84
N GLU A 211 1.58 -10.87 -3.81
CA GLU A 211 1.43 -11.83 -4.89
C GLU A 211 0.02 -12.44 -4.88
N LEU A 212 -0.61 -12.52 -6.05
CA LEU A 212 -1.90 -13.15 -6.24
C LEU A 212 -1.70 -14.53 -6.87
N ARG A 213 -2.64 -15.44 -6.60
CA ARG A 213 -2.56 -16.82 -7.13
C ARG A 213 -2.47 -16.86 -8.66
N TYR A 214 -3.20 -15.98 -9.32
CA TYR A 214 -3.22 -15.72 -10.76
C TYR A 214 -4.02 -14.43 -11.01
N GLY A 215 -4.01 -13.93 -12.24
CA GLY A 215 -4.75 -12.75 -12.69
C GLY A 215 -6.23 -13.02 -12.91
N GLU A 216 -6.81 -12.39 -13.92
CA GLU A 216 -8.20 -12.63 -14.27
C GLU A 216 -8.44 -14.09 -14.69
N ASN A 217 -7.44 -14.71 -15.32
CA ASN A 217 -7.43 -16.11 -15.74
C ASN A 217 -6.20 -16.88 -15.19
N PRO A 218 -6.29 -18.21 -14.99
CA PRO A 218 -5.23 -19.01 -14.35
C PRO A 218 -3.85 -18.98 -15.00
N HIS A 219 -3.76 -18.68 -16.30
CA HIS A 219 -2.49 -18.61 -17.04
C HIS A 219 -1.76 -17.27 -16.88
N GLN A 220 -2.39 -16.28 -16.23
CA GLN A 220 -1.85 -14.94 -16.03
C GLN A 220 -1.27 -14.86 -14.61
N ALA A 221 -0.01 -14.45 -14.47
CA ALA A 221 0.52 -14.06 -13.16
C ALA A 221 -0.08 -12.69 -12.76
N ALA A 222 -0.27 -12.46 -11.47
CA ALA A 222 -0.77 -11.17 -10.99
C ALA A 222 -0.26 -10.81 -9.61
N GLU A 223 -0.27 -9.51 -9.37
CA GLU A 223 0.23 -8.87 -8.16
C GLU A 223 -0.70 -7.71 -7.82
N PHE A 224 -0.89 -7.46 -6.54
CA PHE A 224 -1.59 -6.29 -6.04
C PHE A 224 -0.59 -5.36 -5.33
N TYR A 225 -0.73 -4.06 -5.55
CA TYR A 225 0.10 -3.04 -4.91
C TYR A 225 -0.80 -2.09 -4.11
N GLY A 226 -0.67 -2.07 -2.79
CA GLY A 226 -1.48 -1.24 -1.89
C GLY A 226 -1.68 -1.86 -0.50
N HIS A 227 -2.34 -1.14 0.42
CA HIS A 227 -2.47 -1.56 1.82
C HIS A 227 -3.91 -1.96 2.16
N LEU A 228 -4.30 -3.20 1.82
CA LEU A 228 -5.65 -3.72 2.15
C LEU A 228 -5.95 -3.67 3.65
N GLY A 229 -4.93 -3.82 4.50
CA GLY A 229 -5.06 -3.75 5.96
C GLY A 229 -5.55 -2.40 6.49
N GLU A 230 -5.47 -1.32 5.70
CA GLU A 230 -6.08 -0.04 6.06
C GLU A 230 -7.60 0.00 5.84
N LEU A 231 -8.10 -0.84 4.93
CA LEU A 231 -9.50 -0.87 4.55
C LEU A 231 -10.23 -2.03 5.22
N PHE A 232 -9.56 -3.16 5.43
CA PHE A 232 -10.16 -4.39 5.89
C PHE A 232 -9.29 -5.15 6.87
N THR A 233 -9.93 -5.76 7.87
CA THR A 233 -9.38 -6.90 8.58
C THR A 233 -9.96 -8.18 7.98
N LYS A 234 -9.10 -9.08 7.47
CA LYS A 234 -9.54 -10.40 7.00
C LYS A 234 -9.78 -11.33 8.19
N LEU A 235 -11.04 -11.73 8.39
CA LEU A 235 -11.47 -12.54 9.54
C LEU A 235 -11.44 -14.05 9.26
N ASN A 236 -11.55 -14.46 7.98
CA ASN A 236 -11.59 -15.86 7.56
C ASN A 236 -11.29 -16.00 6.05
N GLY A 237 -11.06 -17.22 5.60
CA GLY A 237 -11.08 -17.56 4.18
C GLY A 237 -9.71 -17.71 3.54
N LYS A 238 -9.75 -18.09 2.26
CA LYS A 238 -8.58 -18.09 1.36
C LYS A 238 -8.06 -16.67 1.12
N GLU A 239 -6.88 -16.55 0.52
CA GLU A 239 -6.43 -15.25 0.00
C GLU A 239 -7.36 -14.73 -1.11
N LEU A 240 -7.53 -13.41 -1.17
CA LEU A 240 -8.28 -12.74 -2.22
C LEU A 240 -7.61 -13.00 -3.58
N SER A 241 -8.40 -13.43 -4.56
CA SER A 241 -7.95 -13.52 -5.96
C SER A 241 -8.03 -12.16 -6.66
N TYR A 242 -7.46 -12.05 -7.86
CA TYR A 242 -7.58 -10.86 -8.72
C TYR A 242 -9.05 -10.44 -8.90
N ASN A 243 -9.92 -11.37 -9.31
CA ASN A 243 -11.34 -11.09 -9.51
C ASN A 243 -12.06 -10.77 -8.20
N ASN A 244 -11.64 -11.35 -7.07
CA ASN A 244 -12.21 -10.95 -5.78
C ASN A 244 -11.87 -9.49 -5.46
N LEU A 245 -10.64 -9.03 -5.72
CA LEU A 245 -10.27 -7.64 -5.48
C LEU A 245 -11.06 -6.68 -6.37
N VAL A 246 -11.25 -7.04 -7.65
CA VAL A 246 -12.07 -6.26 -8.60
C VAL A 246 -13.53 -6.17 -8.15
N ASP A 247 -14.13 -7.27 -7.68
CA ASP A 247 -15.51 -7.27 -7.17
C ASP A 247 -15.65 -6.60 -5.80
N VAL A 248 -14.66 -6.72 -4.92
CA VAL A 248 -14.60 -6.03 -3.63
C VAL A 248 -14.55 -4.51 -3.84
N ASP A 249 -13.75 -4.03 -4.79
CA ASP A 249 -13.66 -2.61 -5.14
C ASP A 249 -15.01 -2.07 -5.65
N ALA A 250 -15.68 -2.81 -6.56
CA ALA A 250 -17.02 -2.44 -7.00
C ALA A 250 -18.05 -2.46 -5.84
N ALA A 251 -17.95 -3.44 -4.95
CA ALA A 251 -18.84 -3.58 -3.80
C ALA A 251 -18.75 -2.41 -2.82
N ILE A 252 -17.54 -1.99 -2.45
CA ILE A 252 -17.36 -0.85 -1.54
C ILE A 252 -17.79 0.47 -2.17
N GLN A 253 -17.60 0.64 -3.48
CA GLN A 253 -18.00 1.87 -4.18
C GLN A 253 -19.52 2.06 -4.20
N ILE A 254 -20.29 1.03 -4.58
CA ILE A 254 -21.76 1.14 -4.52
C ILE A 254 -22.25 1.28 -3.09
N MET A 255 -21.65 0.56 -2.13
CA MET A 255 -22.08 0.65 -0.73
C MET A 255 -21.85 2.04 -0.12
N ALA A 256 -20.85 2.78 -0.61
CA ALA A 256 -20.57 4.15 -0.20
C ALA A 256 -21.64 5.17 -0.65
N GLU A 257 -22.50 4.82 -1.60
CA GLU A 257 -23.61 5.67 -2.07
C GLU A 257 -24.75 5.75 -1.04
N PHE A 258 -24.96 4.66 -0.30
CA PHE A 258 -26.13 4.54 0.58
C PHE A 258 -25.87 5.09 1.98
N ARG A 259 -26.91 5.71 2.56
CA ARG A 259 -26.92 6.22 3.93
C ARG A 259 -27.87 5.44 4.84
N GLY A 260 -28.94 4.86 4.27
CA GLY A 260 -29.83 3.93 4.96
C GLY A 260 -29.20 2.55 5.11
N THR A 261 -29.92 1.60 5.72
CA THR A 261 -29.44 0.22 5.82
C THR A 261 -29.55 -0.45 4.46
N ALA A 262 -28.40 -0.74 3.85
CA ALA A 262 -28.31 -1.30 2.51
C ALA A 262 -27.63 -2.67 2.49
N PHE A 263 -28.03 -3.50 1.54
CA PHE A 263 -27.35 -4.75 1.20
C PHE A 263 -27.17 -4.83 -0.31
N ALA A 264 -25.98 -5.18 -0.77
CA ALA A 264 -25.68 -5.36 -2.19
C ALA A 264 -24.95 -6.70 -2.45
N ILE A 265 -25.16 -7.21 -3.65
CA ILE A 265 -24.61 -8.46 -4.16
C ILE A 265 -23.98 -8.15 -5.51
N ILE A 266 -22.67 -8.34 -5.62
CA ILE A 266 -21.86 -8.04 -6.80
C ILE A 266 -21.34 -9.34 -7.42
N LYS A 267 -21.31 -9.37 -8.76
CA LYS A 267 -20.67 -10.45 -9.51
C LYS A 267 -20.08 -9.91 -10.80
N HIS A 268 -18.78 -10.11 -11.02
CA HIS A 268 -18.07 -9.61 -12.20
C HIS A 268 -18.29 -8.11 -12.42
N THR A 269 -18.10 -7.31 -11.36
CA THR A 269 -18.31 -5.86 -11.26
C THR A 269 -19.74 -5.36 -11.47
N ASN A 270 -20.71 -6.26 -11.67
CA ASN A 270 -22.10 -5.88 -11.86
C ASN A 270 -22.93 -6.12 -10.59
N VAL A 271 -23.79 -5.17 -10.28
CA VAL A 271 -24.78 -5.27 -9.21
C VAL A 271 -25.84 -6.29 -9.62
N CYS A 272 -25.89 -7.47 -9.01
CA CYS A 272 -26.93 -8.46 -9.29
C CYS A 272 -28.14 -8.31 -8.36
N GLY A 273 -27.94 -7.84 -7.14
CA GLY A 273 -29.00 -7.51 -6.20
C GLY A 273 -28.59 -6.35 -5.32
N VAL A 274 -29.51 -5.43 -5.04
CA VAL A 274 -29.28 -4.33 -4.10
C VAL A 274 -30.61 -3.83 -3.55
N ALA A 275 -30.66 -3.53 -2.26
CA ALA A 275 -31.84 -2.95 -1.63
C ALA A 275 -31.49 -2.11 -0.39
N GLU A 276 -32.28 -1.06 -0.14
CA GLU A 276 -32.35 -0.36 1.14
C GLU A 276 -33.62 -0.76 1.91
N ARG A 277 -33.48 -1.10 3.20
CA ARG A 277 -34.61 -1.45 4.08
C ARG A 277 -34.38 -0.89 5.48
N GLU A 278 -35.36 -1.09 6.37
CA GLU A 278 -35.24 -0.69 7.78
C GLU A 278 -34.13 -1.44 8.55
N ASN A 279 -33.82 -2.68 8.15
CA ASN A 279 -32.81 -3.51 8.80
C ASN A 279 -32.09 -4.44 7.80
N VAL A 280 -30.96 -5.00 8.23
CA VAL A 280 -30.07 -5.82 7.39
C VAL A 280 -30.74 -7.09 6.90
N ASN A 281 -31.62 -7.69 7.72
CA ASN A 281 -32.32 -8.91 7.41
C ASN A 281 -33.25 -8.71 6.20
N LEU A 282 -34.06 -7.66 6.24
CA LEU A 282 -34.95 -7.31 5.14
C LEU A 282 -34.17 -6.82 3.92
N ALA A 283 -33.09 -6.06 4.11
CA ALA A 283 -32.25 -5.60 3.01
C ALA A 283 -31.59 -6.79 2.27
N TRP A 284 -31.10 -7.79 3.02
CA TRP A 284 -30.58 -9.04 2.49
C TRP A 284 -31.62 -9.80 1.67
N GLU A 285 -32.81 -10.04 2.25
CA GLU A 285 -33.89 -10.77 1.57
C GLU A 285 -34.32 -10.08 0.28
N ALA A 286 -34.47 -8.76 0.32
CA ALA A 286 -34.81 -7.95 -0.85
C ALA A 286 -33.68 -7.95 -1.90
N ALA A 287 -32.42 -7.78 -1.51
CA ALA A 287 -31.30 -7.82 -2.45
C ALA A 287 -31.18 -9.19 -3.12
N LEU A 288 -31.33 -10.30 -2.37
CA LEU A 288 -31.29 -11.66 -2.92
C LEU A 288 -32.45 -11.94 -3.87
N ALA A 289 -33.65 -11.43 -3.57
CA ALA A 289 -34.84 -11.62 -4.39
C ALA A 289 -34.74 -10.95 -5.78
N GLY A 290 -33.83 -9.99 -5.97
CA GLY A 290 -33.63 -9.32 -7.25
C GLY A 290 -33.12 -10.26 -8.34
N ASP A 291 -32.10 -11.06 -8.02
CA ASP A 291 -31.55 -12.10 -8.92
C ASP A 291 -30.83 -13.21 -8.11
N PRO A 292 -31.58 -14.20 -7.60
CA PRO A 292 -31.01 -15.24 -6.74
C PRO A 292 -30.06 -16.19 -7.50
N GLU A 293 -30.22 -16.32 -8.81
CA GLU A 293 -29.37 -17.18 -9.64
C GLU A 293 -27.99 -16.55 -9.83
N SER A 294 -27.94 -15.25 -10.17
CA SER A 294 -26.68 -14.53 -10.28
C SER A 294 -25.99 -14.35 -8.93
N ALA A 295 -26.72 -14.24 -7.83
CA ALA A 295 -26.14 -14.08 -6.49
C ALA A 295 -25.23 -15.26 -6.08
N PHE A 296 -25.41 -16.43 -6.68
CA PHE A 296 -24.56 -17.60 -6.43
C PHE A 296 -23.10 -17.30 -6.79
N GLY A 297 -22.21 -17.41 -5.80
CA GLY A 297 -20.78 -17.14 -5.93
C GLY A 297 -20.42 -15.66 -5.96
N GLY A 298 -21.35 -14.76 -5.61
CA GLY A 298 -21.11 -13.32 -5.58
C GLY A 298 -20.28 -12.84 -4.40
N VAL A 299 -19.98 -11.54 -4.43
CA VAL A 299 -19.46 -10.73 -3.32
C VAL A 299 -20.64 -10.03 -2.65
N LEU A 300 -20.81 -10.27 -1.35
CA LEU A 300 -21.87 -9.73 -0.52
C LEU A 300 -21.32 -8.53 0.26
N ILE A 301 -22.09 -7.45 0.36
CA ILE A 301 -21.71 -6.30 1.19
C ILE A 301 -22.93 -5.66 1.86
N THR A 302 -22.75 -5.16 3.09
CA THR A 302 -23.71 -4.30 3.79
C THR A 302 -22.99 -3.20 4.56
N ASN A 303 -23.69 -2.09 4.84
CA ASN A 303 -23.18 -0.97 5.65
C ASN A 303 -23.62 -1.02 7.12
N LYS A 304 -24.12 -2.17 7.60
CA LYS A 304 -24.52 -2.40 8.99
C LYS A 304 -23.97 -3.74 9.51
N PRO A 305 -23.86 -3.92 10.84
CA PRO A 305 -23.39 -5.18 11.42
C PRO A 305 -24.22 -6.40 11.01
N ILE A 306 -23.56 -7.55 10.81
CA ILE A 306 -24.22 -8.83 10.53
C ILE A 306 -24.58 -9.51 11.86
N THR A 307 -25.88 -9.77 12.04
CA THR A 307 -26.40 -10.53 13.20
C THR A 307 -26.40 -12.03 12.94
N VAL A 308 -26.55 -12.84 13.99
CA VAL A 308 -26.63 -14.31 13.86
C VAL A 308 -27.81 -14.76 12.99
N GLU A 309 -28.93 -14.06 13.05
CA GLU A 309 -30.12 -14.36 12.24
C GLU A 309 -29.82 -14.14 10.74
N VAL A 310 -29.22 -12.99 10.41
CA VAL A 310 -28.83 -12.67 9.03
C VAL A 310 -27.77 -13.64 8.54
N ALA A 311 -26.77 -13.94 9.37
CA ALA A 311 -25.72 -14.90 9.05
C ALA A 311 -26.29 -16.29 8.77
N ALA A 312 -27.31 -16.74 9.51
CA ALA A 312 -27.96 -18.02 9.27
C ALA A 312 -28.59 -18.10 7.88
N LYS A 313 -29.24 -17.03 7.42
CA LYS A 313 -29.81 -16.93 6.06
C LYS A 313 -28.71 -16.85 4.99
N ILE A 314 -27.71 -16.00 5.19
CA ILE A 314 -26.56 -15.88 4.26
C ILE A 314 -25.81 -17.22 4.14
N ASN A 315 -25.70 -17.98 5.23
CA ASN A 315 -24.96 -19.23 5.27
C ASN A 315 -25.54 -20.32 4.35
N THR A 316 -26.82 -20.23 3.96
CA THR A 316 -27.44 -21.16 3.01
C THR A 316 -27.03 -20.90 1.56
N LEU A 317 -26.55 -19.70 1.23
CA LEU A 317 -26.06 -19.35 -0.09
C LEU A 317 -24.57 -19.66 -0.23
N PHE A 318 -24.16 -20.07 -1.44
CA PHE A 318 -22.74 -20.04 -1.80
C PHE A 318 -22.35 -18.63 -2.23
N PHE A 319 -21.34 -18.07 -1.58
CA PHE A 319 -20.74 -16.78 -1.90
C PHE A 319 -19.23 -16.85 -1.71
N GLU A 320 -18.50 -15.96 -2.38
CA GLU A 320 -17.04 -15.89 -2.32
C GLU A 320 -16.56 -15.00 -1.18
N VAL A 321 -17.11 -13.78 -1.08
CA VAL A 321 -16.71 -12.76 -0.11
C VAL A 321 -17.95 -12.19 0.59
N LEU A 322 -17.86 -11.92 1.89
CA LEU A 322 -18.83 -11.10 2.64
C LEU A 322 -18.10 -9.98 3.36
N ILE A 323 -18.55 -8.75 3.12
CA ILE A 323 -18.00 -7.51 3.64
C ILE A 323 -19.05 -6.86 4.55
N ALA A 324 -18.67 -6.49 5.76
CA ALA A 324 -19.53 -5.75 6.68
C ALA A 324 -18.68 -4.87 7.59
N PRO A 325 -19.25 -3.79 8.15
CA PRO A 325 -18.56 -2.98 9.16
C PRO A 325 -18.40 -3.71 10.49
N ASP A 326 -19.16 -4.77 10.77
CA ASP A 326 -18.99 -5.61 11.96
C ASP A 326 -19.76 -6.94 11.84
N PHE A 327 -19.44 -7.89 12.72
CA PHE A 327 -20.10 -9.19 12.86
C PHE A 327 -20.33 -9.50 14.34
N GLU A 328 -21.54 -9.91 14.72
CA GLU A 328 -21.74 -10.52 16.03
C GLU A 328 -20.88 -11.78 16.19
N ASP A 329 -20.44 -12.09 17.41
CA ASP A 329 -19.55 -13.24 17.67
C ASP A 329 -20.15 -14.57 17.18
N ASP A 330 -21.44 -14.81 17.46
CA ASP A 330 -22.16 -16.01 17.03
C ASP A 330 -22.36 -16.04 15.50
N ALA A 331 -22.55 -14.86 14.88
CA ALA A 331 -22.63 -14.72 13.43
C ALA A 331 -21.31 -15.09 12.76
N LEU A 332 -20.20 -14.55 13.30
CA LEU A 332 -18.86 -14.82 12.81
C LEU A 332 -18.47 -16.29 12.98
N ALA A 333 -18.79 -16.90 14.13
CA ALA A 333 -18.57 -18.32 14.37
C ALA A 333 -19.33 -19.19 13.36
N LEU A 334 -20.60 -18.88 13.10
CA LEU A 334 -21.42 -19.58 12.12
C LEU A 334 -20.85 -19.47 10.70
N LEU A 335 -20.47 -18.27 10.27
CA LEU A 335 -19.93 -18.03 8.93
C LEU A 335 -18.56 -18.70 8.74
N LYS A 336 -17.72 -18.74 9.78
CA LYS A 336 -16.42 -19.43 9.82
C LYS A 336 -16.51 -20.96 9.70
N SER A 337 -17.70 -21.55 9.88
CA SER A 337 -17.91 -22.99 9.64
C SER A 337 -17.55 -23.41 8.20
N LYS A 338 -17.58 -22.47 7.25
CA LYS A 338 -17.11 -22.66 5.87
C LYS A 338 -15.72 -22.03 5.69
N LYS A 339 -14.68 -22.87 5.76
CA LYS A 339 -13.25 -22.46 5.76
C LYS A 339 -12.82 -21.56 4.60
N ASN A 340 -13.42 -21.70 3.42
CA ASN A 340 -12.98 -20.98 2.21
C ASN A 340 -13.62 -19.61 2.03
N ARG A 341 -14.66 -19.26 2.80
CA ARG A 341 -15.37 -17.99 2.65
C ARG A 341 -14.54 -16.84 3.17
N ILE A 342 -14.33 -15.85 2.32
CA ILE A 342 -13.57 -14.66 2.68
C ILE A 342 -14.51 -13.73 3.46
N LEU A 343 -14.17 -13.47 4.71
CA LEU A 343 -14.92 -12.55 5.57
C LEU A 343 -14.05 -11.32 5.81
N LEU A 344 -14.54 -10.15 5.42
CA LEU A 344 -13.84 -8.88 5.55
C LEU A 344 -14.61 -7.96 6.50
N HIS A 345 -13.96 -7.57 7.60
CA HIS A 345 -14.41 -6.48 8.45
C HIS A 345 -13.89 -5.17 7.87
N GLN A 346 -14.81 -4.31 7.38
CA GLN A 346 -14.47 -3.03 6.79
C GLN A 346 -14.20 -1.98 7.88
N LEU A 347 -12.97 -1.47 7.90
CA LEU A 347 -12.49 -0.52 8.92
C LEU A 347 -12.90 0.93 8.63
N LYS A 348 -12.98 1.30 7.35
CA LYS A 348 -13.38 2.64 6.90
C LYS A 348 -14.08 2.57 5.53
N PRO A 349 -15.04 3.48 5.24
CA PRO A 349 -15.50 3.71 3.88
C PRO A 349 -14.34 4.12 2.97
N PHE A 350 -14.43 3.78 1.70
CA PHE A 350 -13.41 4.16 0.72
C PHE A 350 -14.09 4.58 -0.57
N PHE A 351 -13.67 5.74 -1.07
CA PHE A 351 -14.07 6.26 -2.37
C PHE A 351 -12.86 6.95 -3.00
N PRO A 352 -12.41 6.54 -4.20
CA PRO A 352 -11.30 7.20 -4.85
C PRO A 352 -11.66 8.64 -5.24
N VAL A 353 -10.67 9.53 -5.26
CA VAL A 353 -10.84 10.91 -5.75
C VAL A 353 -10.67 10.99 -7.28
N LYS A 354 -9.76 10.17 -7.80
CA LYS A 354 -9.44 10.06 -9.23
C LYS A 354 -9.47 8.59 -9.63
N GLU A 355 -9.91 8.35 -10.86
CA GLU A 355 -9.81 7.06 -11.52
C GLU A 355 -8.74 7.11 -12.61
N TYR A 356 -8.11 5.96 -12.85
CA TYR A 356 -7.17 5.81 -13.94
C TYR A 356 -7.34 4.48 -14.66
N LYS A 357 -7.05 4.50 -15.97
CA LYS A 357 -7.16 3.32 -16.83
C LYS A 357 -5.99 3.26 -17.79
N ARG A 358 -5.26 2.15 -17.77
CA ARG A 358 -4.27 1.83 -18.81
C ARG A 358 -5.01 1.62 -20.14
N ILE A 359 -4.64 2.38 -21.17
CA ILE A 359 -5.17 2.23 -22.52
C ILE A 359 -4.03 2.38 -23.54
N LEU A 360 -4.00 1.53 -24.56
CA LEU A 360 -2.88 1.45 -25.51
C LEU A 360 -1.54 1.40 -24.75
N ASN A 361 -0.65 2.36 -25.02
CA ASN A 361 0.65 2.58 -24.38
C ASN A 361 0.63 3.74 -23.35
N GLY A 362 -0.54 4.17 -22.86
CA GLY A 362 -0.70 5.31 -21.95
C GLY A 362 -1.74 5.09 -20.85
N VAL A 363 -2.11 6.18 -20.17
CA VAL A 363 -3.03 6.21 -19.02
C VAL A 363 -4.04 7.34 -19.18
N LEU A 364 -5.34 7.03 -19.04
CA LEU A 364 -6.40 8.02 -18.85
C LEU A 364 -6.55 8.31 -17.36
N VAL A 365 -6.81 9.56 -17.00
CA VAL A 365 -7.08 9.99 -15.62
C VAL A 365 -8.33 10.87 -15.64
N GLN A 366 -9.27 10.58 -14.75
CA GLN A 366 -10.51 11.34 -14.60
C GLN A 366 -10.86 11.51 -13.12
N ASP A 367 -11.73 12.48 -12.82
CA ASP A 367 -12.41 12.53 -11.52
C ASP A 367 -13.31 11.31 -11.34
N SER A 368 -13.36 10.79 -10.11
CA SER A 368 -14.35 9.77 -9.77
C SER A 368 -15.76 10.35 -9.87
N ASP A 369 -16.70 9.56 -10.38
CA ASP A 369 -18.08 9.99 -10.50
C ASP A 369 -18.71 10.07 -9.10
N THR A 370 -18.91 11.29 -8.61
CA THR A 370 -19.45 11.56 -7.25
C THR A 370 -20.90 12.05 -7.29
N GLN A 371 -21.47 12.22 -8.47
CA GLN A 371 -22.81 12.77 -8.63
C GLN A 371 -23.81 11.65 -8.87
N ASN A 372 -25.07 11.91 -8.50
CA ASN A 372 -26.19 11.06 -8.92
C ASN A 372 -26.77 11.63 -10.21
N PHE A 373 -27.41 12.80 -10.14
CA PHE A 373 -27.87 13.57 -11.29
C PHE A 373 -27.46 15.03 -11.13
N ALA A 374 -27.16 15.71 -12.24
CA ALA A 374 -26.81 17.12 -12.22
C ALA A 374 -28.04 18.02 -12.02
N GLU A 375 -29.16 17.65 -12.64
CA GLU A 375 -30.40 18.41 -12.61
C GLU A 375 -31.61 17.47 -12.69
N TRP A 376 -32.57 17.64 -11.78
CA TRP A 376 -33.83 16.93 -11.82
C TRP A 376 -34.87 17.74 -12.60
N LYS A 377 -35.38 17.19 -13.70
CA LYS A 377 -36.42 17.80 -14.51
C LYS A 377 -37.52 16.81 -14.82
N GLU A 378 -38.71 17.06 -14.29
CA GLU A 378 -39.90 16.28 -14.63
C GLU A 378 -40.48 16.76 -15.95
N VAL A 379 -40.25 15.97 -17.00
CA VAL A 379 -40.79 16.21 -18.34
C VAL A 379 -41.80 15.10 -18.66
N GLY A 380 -43.03 15.26 -18.17
CA GLY A 380 -44.07 14.23 -18.28
C GLY A 380 -45.48 14.74 -17.99
N ALA A 381 -46.46 13.84 -18.08
CA ALA A 381 -47.88 14.18 -17.90
C ALA A 381 -48.26 14.48 -16.44
N ARG A 382 -47.49 13.99 -15.47
CA ARG A 382 -47.66 14.24 -14.03
C ARG A 382 -46.32 14.26 -13.31
N ALA A 383 -46.32 14.85 -12.12
CA ALA A 383 -45.18 14.78 -11.21
C ALA A 383 -45.02 13.38 -10.59
N CYS A 384 -43.80 13.09 -10.14
CA CYS A 384 -43.53 11.92 -9.32
C CYS A 384 -44.19 12.08 -7.94
N THR A 385 -44.61 10.96 -7.35
CA THR A 385 -44.87 10.89 -5.90
C THR A 385 -43.54 10.79 -5.16
N ASP A 386 -43.53 11.11 -3.86
CA ASP A 386 -42.32 11.02 -3.02
C ASP A 386 -41.66 9.64 -3.07
N ASP A 387 -42.46 8.56 -3.16
CA ASP A 387 -41.93 7.20 -3.23
C ASP A 387 -41.36 6.87 -4.62
N GLU A 388 -41.96 7.38 -5.70
CA GLU A 388 -41.40 7.29 -7.04
C GLU A 388 -40.11 8.10 -7.18
N GLU A 389 -40.04 9.28 -6.56
CA GLU A 389 -38.83 10.09 -6.53
C GLU A 389 -37.69 9.35 -5.82
N LYS A 390 -37.95 8.79 -4.63
CA LYS A 390 -36.96 7.95 -3.92
C LYS A 390 -36.48 6.78 -4.77
N ASP A 391 -37.40 6.08 -5.43
CA ASP A 391 -37.07 4.95 -6.30
C ASP A 391 -36.24 5.39 -7.52
N LEU A 392 -36.54 6.53 -8.13
CA LEU A 392 -35.77 7.05 -9.25
C LEU A 392 -34.36 7.50 -8.83
N ILE A 393 -34.21 8.11 -7.65
CA ILE A 393 -32.92 8.46 -7.05
C ILE A 393 -32.10 7.18 -6.81
N PHE A 394 -32.71 6.15 -6.22
CA PHE A 394 -32.10 4.85 -6.00
C PHE A 394 -31.72 4.16 -7.33
N ALA A 395 -32.62 4.17 -8.32
CA ALA A 395 -32.40 3.59 -9.64
C ALA A 395 -31.18 4.22 -10.33
N ASN A 396 -31.03 5.54 -10.24
CA ASN A 396 -29.94 6.25 -10.87
C ASN A 396 -28.58 5.94 -10.21
N ILE A 397 -28.56 5.80 -8.87
CA ILE A 397 -27.40 5.27 -8.14
C ILE A 397 -27.06 3.86 -8.64
N VAL A 398 -28.03 2.96 -8.70
CA VAL A 398 -27.77 1.58 -9.15
C VAL A 398 -27.28 1.55 -10.60
N CYS A 399 -27.89 2.34 -11.48
CA CYS A 399 -27.55 2.41 -12.91
C CYS A 399 -26.10 2.87 -13.13
N LYS A 400 -25.61 3.84 -12.34
CA LYS A 400 -24.21 4.28 -12.35
C LYS A 400 -23.20 3.15 -12.10
N HIS A 401 -23.58 2.17 -11.27
CA HIS A 401 -22.75 1.01 -10.92
C HIS A 401 -22.99 -0.21 -11.83
N LEU A 402 -23.74 -0.05 -12.93
CA LEU A 402 -23.89 -1.04 -13.99
C LEU A 402 -23.03 -0.67 -15.20
N LYS A 403 -22.53 -1.68 -15.93
CA LYS A 403 -21.79 -1.42 -17.17
C LYS A 403 -22.71 -0.88 -18.26
N SER A 404 -22.29 0.19 -18.93
CA SER A 404 -23.04 0.81 -20.05
C SER A 404 -23.10 -0.11 -21.28
N ASN A 405 -24.22 -0.18 -22.01
CA ASN A 405 -25.47 0.56 -21.74
C ASN A 405 -26.27 -0.09 -20.61
N ALA A 406 -26.83 0.72 -19.72
CA ALA A 406 -27.46 0.23 -18.50
C ALA A 406 -28.93 0.68 -18.37
N ILE A 407 -29.76 -0.22 -17.85
CA ILE A 407 -31.14 0.04 -17.41
C ILE A 407 -31.28 -0.62 -16.03
N ALA A 408 -31.71 0.15 -15.03
CA ALA A 408 -32.10 -0.35 -13.73
C ALA A 408 -33.61 -0.18 -13.55
N ILE A 409 -34.31 -1.28 -13.26
CA ILE A 409 -35.73 -1.29 -12.90
C ILE A 409 -35.79 -1.55 -11.40
N VAL A 410 -36.38 -0.62 -10.67
CA VAL A 410 -36.45 -0.69 -9.21
C VAL A 410 -37.87 -0.52 -8.73
N LYS A 411 -38.14 -1.01 -7.53
CA LYS A 411 -39.36 -0.76 -6.80
C LYS A 411 -39.09 -0.84 -5.30
N ASP A 412 -39.64 0.07 -4.53
CA ASP A 412 -39.50 0.11 -3.07
C ASP A 412 -38.01 0.04 -2.67
N SER A 413 -37.15 0.82 -3.33
CA SER A 413 -35.69 0.87 -3.16
C SER A 413 -35.01 -0.50 -3.21
N MET A 414 -35.46 -1.34 -4.14
CA MET A 414 -34.88 -2.65 -4.46
C MET A 414 -34.71 -2.76 -5.98
N LEU A 415 -33.56 -3.27 -6.42
CA LEU A 415 -33.35 -3.66 -7.81
C LEU A 415 -34.17 -4.91 -8.13
N ILE A 416 -35.16 -4.77 -9.03
CA ILE A 416 -36.04 -5.88 -9.46
C ILE A 416 -35.74 -6.37 -10.88
N GLY A 417 -34.93 -5.62 -11.64
CA GLY A 417 -34.49 -6.01 -12.97
C GLY A 417 -33.41 -5.10 -13.49
N LYS A 418 -32.51 -5.63 -14.32
CA LYS A 418 -31.47 -4.85 -14.97
C LYS A 418 -31.17 -5.34 -16.38
N GLY A 419 -30.72 -4.41 -17.22
CA GLY A 419 -29.95 -4.70 -18.43
C GLY A 419 -28.62 -3.95 -18.30
N CYS A 420 -27.50 -4.63 -18.53
CA CYS A 420 -26.17 -4.03 -18.41
C CYS A 420 -25.16 -4.78 -19.27
N GLY A 421 -24.11 -4.08 -19.69
CA GLY A 421 -23.06 -4.59 -20.58
C GLY A 421 -23.46 -4.50 -22.05
#